data_AF-A0A6N0LUG4-F1
#
_entry.id   AF-A0A6N0LUG4-F1
#
_cell.length_a   1.000
_cell.length_b   1.000
_cell.length_c   1.000
_cell.angle_alpha   90.00
_cell.angle_beta   90.00
_cell.angle_gamma   90.00
#
_symmetry.space_group_name_H-M   'P 1'
#
loop_
_entity.id
_entity.type
_entity.pdbx_description
1 polymer ?
#
loop_
_entity_poly.entity_id
_entity_poly.type
_entity_poly.pdbx_seq_one_letter_code
_entity_poly.pdbx_strand_id
1 'polypeptide(L)'
;MVWQITHLSITKAQTRLVSLSKPAYLQGKTCKATKPMDSPVNLRRYKRLYRKSRRDKLPRLIEKYGCRCLWCGCHLTPEIMTVDHYIPLSLGGSNKTDNLRLACYGCNQKRGNAMPEDTPEIIAEKSCIRFPSHWPQPKYHFGQLVKQGRIIGIEYQSPGTRRAFDLGKGWIYAVLLDDLGYDTDQLKESEIEPPPLSVLQAEINYEKSLVEIHQNNKAVLTEQLEESQHD
;
A
#
# COMPACT_ATOMS: atom_id res chain seq x y z
N MET A 1 0.62 49.86 -19.15
CA MET A 1 1.29 48.57 -19.38
C MET A 1 0.19 47.53 -19.48
N VAL A 2 -0.46 47.32 -20.63
CA VAL A 2 -0.07 46.37 -21.72
C VAL A 2 0.43 45.08 -21.08
N TRP A 3 -0.30 43.97 -21.11
CA TRP A 3 -0.37 43.08 -22.28
C TRP A 3 -1.76 42.45 -22.50
N GLN A 4 -2.17 42.48 -23.77
CA GLN A 4 -3.29 41.74 -24.36
C GLN A 4 -2.98 40.24 -24.38
N ILE A 5 -3.99 39.40 -24.10
CA ILE A 5 -4.01 38.00 -24.53
C ILE A 5 -5.16 37.85 -25.52
N THR A 6 -4.81 37.51 -26.74
CA THR A 6 -5.72 37.26 -27.85
C THR A 6 -6.48 35.95 -27.64
N HIS A 7 -7.78 36.01 -27.93
CA HIS A 7 -8.67 34.87 -28.06
C HIS A 7 -8.21 33.96 -29.21
N LEU A 8 -8.13 32.65 -28.94
CA LEU A 8 -8.31 31.63 -29.97
C LEU A 8 -9.47 30.72 -29.54
N SER A 9 -10.55 30.88 -30.28
CA SER A 9 -11.81 30.18 -30.19
C SER A 9 -11.62 28.69 -30.47
N ILE A 10 -11.84 27.84 -29.47
CA ILE A 10 -11.97 26.40 -29.69
C ILE A 10 -13.43 26.15 -30.10
N THR A 11 -13.62 25.87 -31.37
CA THR A 11 -14.88 25.48 -31.99
C THR A 11 -15.35 24.13 -31.47
N LYS A 12 -16.66 24.03 -31.25
CA LYS A 12 -17.40 22.80 -30.97
C LYS A 12 -17.19 21.81 -32.12
N ALA A 13 -16.39 20.77 -31.91
CA ALA A 13 -16.47 19.55 -32.69
C ALA A 13 -15.97 18.36 -31.86
N GLN A 14 -16.85 17.36 -31.72
CA GLN A 14 -16.56 15.99 -31.30
C GLN A 14 -16.34 15.76 -29.80
N THR A 15 -17.42 15.93 -29.04
CA THR A 15 -17.73 15.07 -27.89
C THR A 15 -17.88 13.63 -28.37
N ARG A 16 -16.77 12.95 -28.63
CA ARG A 16 -16.75 11.48 -28.71
C ARG A 16 -16.68 11.01 -27.27
N LEU A 17 -17.82 10.56 -26.75
CA LEU A 17 -17.91 9.77 -25.53
C LEU A 17 -16.96 8.58 -25.70
N VAL A 18 -15.72 8.73 -25.23
CA VAL A 18 -14.87 7.60 -24.93
C VAL A 18 -15.58 6.93 -23.76
N SER A 19 -16.32 5.86 -24.04
CA SER A 19 -16.69 4.90 -23.04
C SER A 19 -15.40 4.52 -22.32
N LEU A 20 -15.18 5.08 -21.13
CA LEU A 20 -14.07 4.70 -20.28
C LEU A 20 -14.32 3.25 -19.86
N SER A 21 -13.88 2.32 -20.69
CA SER A 21 -13.66 0.94 -20.26
C SER A 21 -12.74 1.01 -19.05
N LYS A 22 -13.18 0.44 -17.93
CA LYS A 22 -12.45 0.40 -16.65
C LYS A 22 -10.97 0.05 -16.91
N PRO A 23 -9.98 0.72 -16.29
CA PRO A 23 -8.55 0.48 -16.52
C PRO A 23 -8.17 -1.00 -16.31
N ALA A 24 -7.22 -1.50 -17.10
CA ALA A 24 -6.84 -2.92 -17.19
C ALA A 24 -6.50 -3.62 -15.86
N TYR A 25 -6.05 -2.90 -14.83
CA TYR A 25 -5.80 -3.48 -13.50
C TYR A 25 -7.09 -3.84 -12.72
N LEU A 26 -8.24 -3.31 -13.15
CA LEU A 26 -9.57 -3.70 -12.68
C LEU A 26 -10.15 -4.88 -13.49
N GLN A 27 -9.54 -5.24 -14.63
CA GLN A 27 -10.06 -6.27 -15.54
C GLN A 27 -9.66 -7.71 -15.14
N GLY A 28 -8.92 -7.89 -14.04
CA GLY A 28 -8.39 -9.20 -13.61
C GLY A 28 -8.95 -9.79 -12.31
N LYS A 29 -10.12 -9.38 -11.80
CA LYS A 29 -10.55 -9.73 -10.43
C LYS A 29 -11.87 -10.50 -10.37
N THR A 30 -11.86 -11.73 -10.87
CA THR A 30 -12.74 -12.74 -10.28
C THR A 30 -11.88 -13.46 -9.24
N CYS A 31 -12.35 -13.60 -8.00
CA CYS A 31 -11.78 -14.62 -7.11
C CYS A 31 -12.27 -15.96 -7.71
N LYS A 32 -11.73 -16.37 -8.87
CA LYS A 32 -12.24 -17.56 -9.55
C LYS A 32 -12.11 -18.70 -8.58
N ALA A 33 -13.24 -19.34 -8.31
CA ALA A 33 -13.25 -20.60 -7.60
C ALA A 33 -12.57 -21.62 -8.50
N THR A 34 -11.27 -21.85 -8.25
CA THR A 34 -10.70 -23.16 -8.53
C THR A 34 -11.52 -24.16 -7.73
N LYS A 35 -11.83 -25.32 -8.33
CA LYS A 35 -12.44 -26.42 -7.57
C LYS A 35 -11.58 -26.67 -6.33
N PRO A 36 -12.16 -26.93 -5.15
CA PRO A 36 -11.38 -27.17 -3.94
C PRO A 36 -10.39 -28.31 -4.20
N MET A 37 -9.10 -28.02 -4.06
CA MET A 37 -8.01 -29.00 -4.13
C MET A 37 -8.19 -30.04 -3.02
N ASP A 38 -7.80 -31.29 -3.26
CA ASP A 38 -8.19 -32.55 -2.56
C ASP A 38 -7.94 -32.64 -1.04
N SER A 39 -7.53 -31.57 -0.36
CA SER A 39 -7.30 -31.54 1.08
C SER A 39 -8.61 -31.38 1.89
N PRO A 40 -8.88 -32.24 2.89
CA PRO A 40 -10.03 -32.12 3.79
C PRO A 40 -10.11 -30.76 4.53
N VAL A 41 -8.96 -30.14 4.83
CA VAL A 41 -8.89 -28.85 5.53
C VAL A 41 -9.38 -27.71 4.64
N ASN A 42 -8.95 -27.70 3.37
CA ASN A 42 -9.36 -26.68 2.40
C ASN A 42 -10.85 -26.79 2.08
N LEU A 43 -11.39 -28.01 1.98
CA LEU A 43 -12.82 -28.23 1.78
C LEU A 43 -13.66 -27.71 2.95
N ARG A 44 -13.21 -27.91 4.20
CA ARG A 44 -13.90 -27.36 5.39
C ARG A 44 -13.93 -25.83 5.38
N ARG A 45 -12.81 -25.18 5.03
CA ARG A 45 -12.71 -23.71 4.93
C ARG A 45 -13.58 -23.17 3.80
N TYR A 46 -13.50 -23.78 2.63
CA TYR A 46 -14.36 -23.47 1.48
C TYR A 46 -15.83 -23.54 1.86
N LYS A 47 -16.30 -24.66 2.43
CA LYS A 47 -17.69 -24.81 2.89
C LYS A 47 -18.11 -23.73 3.89
N ARG A 48 -17.21 -23.31 4.79
CA ARG A 48 -17.47 -22.26 5.79
C ARG A 48 -17.64 -20.88 5.15
N LEU A 49 -16.83 -20.54 4.15
CA LEU A 49 -16.95 -19.28 3.41
C LEU A 49 -18.29 -19.16 2.69
N TYR A 50 -18.75 -20.25 2.07
CA TYR A 50 -20.00 -20.27 1.29
C TYR A 50 -21.25 -20.64 2.11
N ARG A 51 -21.17 -20.63 3.44
CA ARG A 51 -22.35 -20.74 4.33
C ARG A 51 -23.33 -19.61 4.04
N LYS A 52 -24.64 -19.91 4.11
CA LYS A 52 -25.73 -18.98 3.77
C LYS A 52 -25.57 -17.60 4.42
N SER A 53 -25.25 -17.55 5.72
CA SER A 53 -25.05 -16.31 6.48
C SER A 53 -23.87 -15.43 6.01
N ARG A 54 -22.88 -16.00 5.32
CA ARG A 54 -21.74 -15.27 4.75
C ARG A 54 -21.88 -15.02 3.25
N ARG A 55 -22.70 -15.83 2.56
CA ARG A 55 -22.94 -15.76 1.11
C ARG A 55 -23.47 -14.40 0.66
N ASP A 56 -24.23 -13.71 1.50
CA ASP A 56 -24.82 -12.41 1.15
C ASP A 56 -23.83 -11.24 1.37
N LYS A 57 -22.87 -11.40 2.30
CA LYS A 57 -21.89 -10.37 2.66
C LYS A 57 -20.61 -10.48 1.84
N LEU A 58 -20.19 -11.71 1.53
CA LEU A 58 -18.92 -11.98 0.86
C LEU A 58 -18.79 -11.31 -0.52
N PRO A 59 -19.80 -11.31 -1.41
CA PRO A 59 -19.72 -10.58 -2.67
C PRO A 59 -19.52 -9.08 -2.48
N ARG A 60 -20.21 -8.48 -1.51
CA ARG A 60 -20.07 -7.05 -1.18
C ARG A 60 -18.69 -6.71 -0.65
N LEU A 61 -18.10 -7.59 0.17
CA LEU A 61 -16.73 -7.43 0.66
C LEU A 61 -15.70 -7.56 -0.46
N ILE A 62 -15.90 -8.52 -1.38
CA ILE A 62 -15.04 -8.70 -2.56
C ILE A 62 -15.15 -7.50 -3.50
N GLU A 63 -16.35 -6.98 -3.74
CA GLU A 63 -16.56 -5.79 -4.55
C GLU A 63 -15.88 -4.56 -3.94
N LYS A 64 -16.04 -4.36 -2.63
CA LYS A 64 -15.48 -3.21 -1.91
C LYS A 64 -13.96 -3.25 -1.75
N TYR A 65 -13.38 -4.41 -1.44
CA TYR A 65 -11.97 -4.53 -1.06
C TYR A 65 -11.11 -5.30 -2.08
N GLY A 66 -11.74 -5.97 -3.06
CA GLY A 66 -11.07 -6.91 -3.96
C GLY A 66 -10.65 -8.21 -3.26
N CYS A 67 -10.10 -9.16 -4.02
CA CYS A 67 -9.61 -10.44 -3.50
C CYS A 67 -8.22 -10.30 -2.86
N ARG A 68 -8.06 -9.45 -1.85
CA ARG A 68 -6.77 -9.27 -1.14
C ARG A 68 -6.94 -9.30 0.37
N CYS A 69 -5.94 -9.85 1.06
CA CYS A 69 -5.89 -9.85 2.51
C CYS A 69 -5.68 -8.42 3.04
N LEU A 70 -6.51 -7.98 3.99
CA LEU A 70 -6.35 -6.71 4.68
C LEU A 70 -4.97 -6.57 5.34
N TRP A 71 -4.46 -7.66 5.89
CA TRP A 71 -3.25 -7.68 6.71
C TRP A 71 -1.97 -7.78 5.89
N CYS A 72 -1.71 -8.88 5.18
CA CYS A 72 -0.50 -9.04 4.36
C CYS A 72 -0.67 -8.70 2.86
N GLY A 73 -1.91 -8.50 2.39
CA GLY A 73 -2.17 -8.03 1.02
C GLY A 73 -2.05 -9.11 -0.04
N CYS A 74 -1.73 -10.35 0.34
CA CYS A 74 -1.69 -11.48 -0.59
C CYS A 74 -3.03 -11.63 -1.33
N HIS A 75 -2.97 -12.19 -2.54
CA HIS A 75 -4.19 -12.50 -3.28
C HIS A 75 -4.93 -13.63 -2.58
N LEU A 76 -6.25 -13.47 -2.43
CA LEU A 76 -7.08 -14.43 -1.70
C LEU A 76 -7.75 -15.39 -2.67
N THR A 77 -7.41 -16.66 -2.54
CA THR A 77 -8.16 -17.77 -3.15
C THR A 77 -9.22 -18.28 -2.16
N PRO A 78 -10.29 -18.96 -2.61
CA PRO A 78 -11.32 -19.48 -1.71
C PRO A 78 -10.82 -20.46 -0.64
N GLU A 79 -9.66 -21.09 -0.84
CA GLU A 79 -9.08 -22.03 0.13
C GLU A 79 -8.45 -21.32 1.33
N ILE A 80 -7.83 -20.15 1.09
CA ILE A 80 -7.15 -19.37 2.13
C ILE A 80 -7.96 -18.17 2.61
N MET A 81 -8.99 -17.76 1.87
CA MET A 81 -9.82 -16.61 2.21
C MET A 81 -10.57 -16.85 3.51
N THR A 82 -10.63 -15.81 4.34
CA THR A 82 -11.49 -15.73 5.51
C THR A 82 -12.15 -14.36 5.54
N VAL A 83 -13.29 -14.29 6.25
CA VAL A 83 -13.87 -13.00 6.64
C VAL A 83 -13.52 -12.79 8.09
N ASP A 84 -12.94 -11.63 8.34
CA ASP A 84 -12.34 -11.21 9.59
C ASP A 84 -13.02 -9.93 10.10
N HIS A 85 -13.12 -9.79 11.41
CA HIS A 85 -13.64 -8.60 12.07
C HIS A 85 -12.50 -7.62 12.32
N TYR A 86 -12.63 -6.36 11.89
CA TYR A 86 -11.60 -5.35 12.09
C TYR A 86 -11.42 -5.06 13.60
N ILE A 87 -12.54 -4.79 14.28
CA ILE A 87 -12.65 -4.82 15.74
C ILE A 87 -13.16 -6.22 16.13
N PRO A 88 -12.43 -6.99 16.96
CA PRO A 88 -12.84 -8.31 17.43
C PRO A 88 -14.22 -8.31 18.12
N LEU A 89 -14.99 -9.39 17.95
CA LEU A 89 -16.30 -9.54 18.61
C LEU A 89 -16.19 -9.49 20.14
N SER A 90 -15.11 -10.05 20.70
CA SER A 90 -14.83 -10.02 22.14
C SER A 90 -14.63 -8.60 22.69
N LEU A 91 -14.34 -7.63 21.82
CA LEU A 91 -14.12 -6.22 22.16
C LEU A 91 -15.28 -5.34 21.65
N GLY A 92 -16.47 -5.91 21.45
CA GLY A 92 -17.66 -5.16 21.04
C GLY A 92 -17.79 -4.93 19.52
N GLY A 93 -16.93 -5.55 18.70
CA GLY A 93 -17.00 -5.45 17.25
C GLY A 93 -18.33 -5.94 16.67
N SER A 94 -18.85 -5.25 15.65
CA SER A 94 -20.13 -5.61 15.03
C SER A 94 -19.99 -6.69 13.93
N ASN A 95 -21.08 -7.39 13.61
CA ASN A 95 -21.16 -8.30 12.46
C ASN A 95 -21.56 -7.60 11.14
N LYS A 96 -21.52 -6.26 11.10
CA LYS A 96 -21.92 -5.45 9.93
C LYS A 96 -20.75 -5.33 8.94
N THR A 97 -21.04 -5.05 7.67
CA THR A 97 -20.04 -5.05 6.58
C THR A 97 -18.99 -3.93 6.70
N ASP A 98 -19.24 -2.92 7.53
CA ASP A 98 -18.30 -1.86 7.89
C ASP A 98 -17.16 -2.36 8.79
N ASN A 99 -17.43 -3.32 9.68
CA ASN A 99 -16.46 -3.96 10.56
C ASN A 99 -15.88 -5.26 9.95
N LEU A 100 -16.45 -5.79 8.86
CA LEU A 100 -15.94 -7.00 8.22
C LEU A 100 -14.91 -6.69 7.12
N ARG A 101 -13.88 -7.53 7.04
CA ARG A 101 -12.76 -7.42 6.10
C ARG A 101 -12.40 -8.80 5.55
N LEU A 102 -11.69 -8.82 4.43
CA LEU A 102 -11.14 -10.06 3.87
C LEU A 102 -9.73 -10.27 4.38
N ALA A 103 -9.43 -11.48 4.85
CA ALA A 103 -8.09 -11.85 5.32
C ALA A 103 -7.69 -13.22 4.78
N CYS A 104 -6.39 -13.53 4.80
CA CYS A 104 -5.95 -14.90 4.62
C CYS A 104 -6.01 -15.63 5.96
N TYR A 105 -6.18 -16.94 5.92
CA TYR A 105 -6.28 -17.78 7.11
C TYR A 105 -5.10 -17.59 8.07
N GLY A 106 -3.88 -17.46 7.53
CA GLY A 106 -2.66 -17.28 8.34
C GLY A 106 -2.69 -15.99 9.15
N CYS A 107 -2.92 -14.84 8.51
CA CYS A 107 -3.02 -13.55 9.21
C CYS A 107 -4.20 -13.53 10.19
N ASN A 108 -5.37 -14.04 9.76
CA ASN A 108 -6.55 -14.08 10.60
C ASN A 108 -6.32 -14.92 11.89
N GLN A 109 -5.63 -16.07 11.77
CA GLN A 109 -5.25 -16.87 12.93
C GLN A 109 -4.20 -16.19 13.81
N LYS A 110 -3.15 -15.60 13.20
CA LYS A 110 -2.09 -14.92 13.95
C LYS A 110 -2.63 -13.74 14.75
N ARG A 111 -3.61 -13.00 14.19
CA ARG A 111 -4.23 -11.86 14.88
C ARG A 111 -5.20 -12.29 15.98
N GLY A 112 -6.02 -13.30 15.71
CA GLY A 112 -7.04 -13.76 16.65
C GLY A 112 -7.97 -12.62 17.10
N ASN A 113 -8.04 -12.42 18.43
CA ASN A 113 -8.86 -11.40 19.08
C ASN A 113 -8.08 -10.13 19.46
N ALA A 114 -6.85 -9.96 18.97
CA ALA A 114 -6.08 -8.75 19.21
C ALA A 114 -6.62 -7.59 18.36
N MET A 115 -6.46 -6.36 18.87
CA MET A 115 -6.72 -5.16 18.08
C MET A 115 -5.65 -4.98 16.99
N PRO A 116 -5.96 -4.29 15.88
CA PRO A 116 -4.98 -3.94 14.86
C PRO A 116 -3.73 -3.26 15.45
N GLU A 117 -3.93 -2.37 16.42
CA GLU A 117 -2.88 -1.60 17.08
C GLU A 117 -1.90 -2.49 17.88
N ASP A 118 -2.39 -3.60 18.43
CA ASP A 118 -1.59 -4.55 19.22
C ASP A 118 -0.86 -5.60 18.36
N THR A 119 -1.10 -5.59 17.04
CA THR A 119 -0.46 -6.53 16.11
C THR A 119 0.28 -5.80 14.99
N PRO A 120 1.23 -4.90 15.34
CA PRO A 120 1.95 -4.12 14.35
C PRO A 120 2.71 -5.04 13.38
N GLU A 121 3.23 -6.20 13.79
CA GLU A 121 3.89 -7.15 12.88
C GLU A 121 2.99 -7.66 11.73
N ILE A 122 1.68 -7.71 11.95
CA ILE A 122 0.70 -8.19 10.96
C ILE A 122 0.38 -7.08 9.94
N ILE A 123 0.57 -5.81 10.33
CA ILE A 123 0.34 -4.60 9.54
C ILE A 123 1.64 -4.07 8.92
N ALA A 124 2.77 -4.22 9.61
CA ALA A 124 4.10 -3.71 9.28
C ALA A 124 4.73 -4.41 8.07
N GLU A 125 4.15 -5.50 7.58
CA GLU A 125 4.45 -6.01 6.24
C GLU A 125 4.00 -5.05 5.11
N LYS A 126 3.45 -3.86 5.42
CA LYS A 126 2.85 -2.99 4.42
C LYS A 126 3.25 -1.52 4.47
N SER A 127 4.24 -1.24 3.63
CA SER A 127 4.03 -0.36 2.47
C SER A 127 4.65 -1.01 1.23
N CYS A 128 4.17 -2.21 0.88
CA CYS A 128 4.70 -2.96 -0.26
C CYS A 128 4.08 -2.44 -1.57
N ILE A 129 4.82 -1.60 -2.29
CA ILE A 129 4.64 -1.41 -3.73
C ILE A 129 4.96 -2.75 -4.39
N ARG A 130 3.98 -3.35 -5.07
CA ARG A 130 4.17 -4.63 -5.77
C ARG A 130 4.48 -4.40 -7.23
N PHE A 131 5.66 -4.82 -7.66
CA PHE A 131 6.05 -4.86 -9.05
C PHE A 131 5.57 -6.15 -9.72
N PRO A 132 5.34 -6.16 -11.06
CA PRO A 132 5.06 -7.39 -11.80
C PRO A 132 6.10 -8.47 -11.51
N SER A 133 5.67 -9.73 -11.37
CA SER A 133 6.55 -10.84 -10.93
C SER A 133 7.70 -11.17 -11.88
N HIS A 134 7.65 -10.68 -13.11
CA HIS A 134 8.72 -10.85 -14.11
C HIS A 134 9.74 -9.70 -14.08
N TRP A 135 9.54 -8.68 -13.24
CA TRP A 135 10.52 -7.62 -13.03
C TRP A 135 11.51 -8.06 -11.94
N PRO A 136 12.81 -7.75 -12.10
CA PRO A 136 13.76 -7.91 -10.99
C PRO A 136 13.30 -7.02 -9.82
N GLN A 137 13.54 -7.44 -8.58
CA GLN A 137 13.25 -6.59 -7.42
C GLN A 137 14.19 -5.39 -7.40
N PRO A 138 13.72 -4.16 -7.10
CA PRO A 138 14.61 -3.02 -6.94
C PRO A 138 15.49 -3.23 -5.70
N LYS A 139 16.75 -2.87 -5.82
CA LYS A 139 17.72 -2.94 -4.72
C LYS A 139 17.48 -1.87 -3.65
N TYR A 140 16.92 -0.73 -4.03
CA TYR A 140 16.67 0.41 -3.15
C TYR A 140 15.18 0.74 -3.09
N HIS A 141 14.74 1.40 -2.00
CA HIS A 141 13.33 1.73 -1.79
C HIS A 141 13.07 3.25 -1.77
N PHE A 142 11.82 3.61 -1.97
CA PHE A 142 11.38 5.00 -1.90
C PHE A 142 11.65 5.56 -0.48
N GLY A 143 12.09 6.81 -0.41
CA GLY A 143 12.46 7.51 0.82
C GLY A 143 13.84 7.11 1.38
N GLN A 144 14.50 6.10 0.80
CA GLN A 144 15.81 5.65 1.27
C GLN A 144 16.87 6.73 1.06
N LEU A 145 17.70 6.93 2.09
CA LEU A 145 18.88 7.78 2.01
C LEU A 145 20.04 7.03 1.34
N VAL A 146 20.66 7.67 0.36
CA VAL A 146 21.83 7.20 -0.40
C VAL A 146 22.90 8.27 -0.38
N LYS A 147 24.13 7.96 -0.80
CA LYS A 147 25.23 8.94 -0.79
C LYS A 147 24.89 10.23 -1.56
N GLN A 148 24.14 10.10 -2.65
CA GLN A 148 23.73 11.21 -3.51
C GLN A 148 22.57 12.04 -2.94
N GLY A 149 21.81 11.53 -1.97
CA GLY A 149 20.62 12.19 -1.45
C GLY A 149 19.49 11.23 -1.10
N ARG A 150 18.23 11.66 -1.22
CA ARG A 150 17.06 10.84 -0.86
C ARG A 150 16.32 10.33 -2.10
N ILE A 151 16.02 9.04 -2.16
CA ILE A 151 15.24 8.46 -3.25
C ILE A 151 13.79 8.95 -3.18
N ILE A 152 13.34 9.68 -4.20
CA ILE A 152 11.98 10.23 -4.33
C ILE A 152 11.21 9.64 -5.51
N GLY A 153 11.78 8.67 -6.22
CA GLY A 153 11.11 8.00 -7.33
C GLY A 153 11.83 6.73 -7.76
N ILE A 154 11.06 5.75 -8.24
CA ILE A 154 11.58 4.48 -8.76
C ILE A 154 10.81 4.14 -10.03
N GLU A 155 11.52 3.96 -11.15
CA GLU A 155 10.96 3.60 -12.45
C GLU A 155 11.69 2.37 -13.02
N TYR A 156 10.93 1.43 -13.58
CA TYR A 156 11.51 0.30 -14.32
C TYR A 156 11.47 0.55 -15.82
N GLN A 157 12.64 0.61 -16.45
CA GLN A 157 12.75 0.67 -17.90
C GLN A 157 12.66 -0.73 -18.50
N SER A 158 11.49 -1.05 -19.04
CA SER A 158 11.25 -2.33 -19.71
C SER A 158 12.09 -2.47 -20.99
N PRO A 159 12.69 -3.64 -21.25
CA PRO A 159 13.41 -3.91 -22.49
C PRO A 159 12.53 -3.66 -23.73
N GLY A 160 13.12 -3.14 -24.80
CA GLY A 160 12.41 -2.91 -26.08
C GLY A 160 11.70 -1.55 -26.21
N THR A 161 11.79 -0.69 -25.19
CA THR A 161 11.39 0.73 -25.32
C THR A 161 12.54 1.58 -25.87
N ARG A 162 12.22 2.69 -26.56
CA ARG A 162 13.25 3.62 -27.05
C ARG A 162 14.14 4.15 -25.91
N ARG A 163 13.55 4.46 -24.75
CA ARG A 163 14.30 4.85 -23.54
C ARG A 163 15.27 3.77 -23.06
N ALA A 164 14.86 2.50 -23.03
CA ALA A 164 15.76 1.41 -22.61
C ALA A 164 16.91 1.17 -23.60
N PHE A 165 16.76 1.57 -24.87
CA PHE A 165 17.86 1.55 -25.85
C PHE A 165 18.88 2.65 -25.56
N ASP A 166 18.42 3.85 -25.20
CA ASP A 166 19.27 5.01 -24.95
C ASP A 166 19.92 5.00 -23.54
N LEU A 167 19.20 4.53 -22.51
CA LEU A 167 19.62 4.59 -21.09
C LEU A 167 19.99 3.22 -20.50
N GLY A 168 19.66 2.13 -21.19
CA GLY A 168 19.82 0.76 -20.69
C GLY A 168 18.56 0.24 -19.97
N LYS A 169 18.38 -1.08 -19.97
CA LYS A 169 17.29 -1.76 -19.25
C LYS A 169 17.57 -1.78 -17.74
N GLY A 170 16.53 -1.71 -16.91
CA GLY A 170 16.66 -1.88 -15.46
C GLY A 170 15.95 -0.79 -14.64
N TRP A 171 16.30 -0.73 -13.36
CA TRP A 171 15.77 0.26 -12.42
C TRP A 171 16.50 1.60 -12.54
N ILE A 172 15.72 2.66 -12.60
CA ILE A 172 16.14 4.06 -12.54
C ILE A 172 15.51 4.69 -11.30
N TYR A 173 16.30 5.46 -10.57
CA TYR A 173 15.91 6.09 -9.33
C TYR A 173 16.01 7.59 -9.46
N ALA A 174 14.95 8.31 -9.07
CA ALA A 174 15.01 9.75 -8.91
C ALA A 174 15.52 10.06 -7.51
N VAL A 175 16.61 10.83 -7.40
CA VAL A 175 17.25 11.19 -6.15
C VAL A 175 17.19 12.69 -5.96
N LEU A 176 16.67 13.13 -4.83
CA LEU A 176 16.68 14.52 -4.39
C LEU A 176 18.05 14.84 -3.80
N LEU A 177 18.75 15.80 -4.40
CA LEU A 177 20.14 16.14 -4.04
C LEU A 177 20.23 17.15 -2.88
N ASP A 178 19.19 17.95 -2.66
CA ASP A 178 19.14 18.95 -1.60
C ASP A 178 17.83 18.92 -0.78
N ASP A 179 17.93 19.28 0.50
CA ASP A 179 16.76 19.35 1.39
C ASP A 179 15.80 20.50 1.03
N LEU A 180 16.22 21.40 0.13
CA LEU A 180 15.41 22.51 -0.37
C LEU A 180 14.47 22.09 -1.50
N GLY A 181 14.62 20.88 -2.05
CA GLY A 181 13.56 20.21 -2.79
C GLY A 181 13.46 20.56 -4.28
N TYR A 182 14.49 21.17 -4.86
CA TYR A 182 14.43 21.62 -6.27
C TYR A 182 15.35 20.85 -7.20
N ASP A 183 16.44 20.27 -6.69
CA ASP A 183 17.39 19.56 -7.54
C ASP A 183 17.22 18.04 -7.45
N THR A 184 17.00 17.42 -8.61
CA THR A 184 16.75 15.99 -8.73
C THR A 184 17.62 15.39 -9.82
N ASP A 185 18.23 14.25 -9.53
CA ASP A 185 19.00 13.48 -10.51
C ASP A 185 18.35 12.13 -10.80
N GLN A 186 18.65 11.54 -11.96
CA GLN A 186 18.23 10.20 -12.34
C GLN A 186 19.42 9.25 -12.39
N LEU A 187 19.46 8.32 -11.45
CA LEU A 187 20.57 7.37 -11.29
C LEU A 187 20.14 5.96 -11.64
N LYS A 188 21.03 5.22 -12.30
CA LYS A 188 20.92 3.77 -12.48
C LYS A 188 21.20 3.07 -11.17
N GLU A 189 20.63 1.87 -11.00
CA GLU A 189 20.86 1.05 -9.80
C GLU A 189 22.35 0.81 -9.48
N SER A 190 23.21 0.72 -10.50
CA SER A 190 24.65 0.54 -10.35
C SER A 190 25.42 1.79 -9.91
N GLU A 191 24.83 2.98 -10.10
CA GLU A 191 25.45 4.28 -9.77
C GLU A 191 25.14 4.69 -8.33
N ILE A 192 24.16 4.06 -7.69
CA ILE A 192 23.76 4.36 -6.31
C ILE A 192 24.72 3.73 -5.31
N GLU A 193 25.22 4.57 -4.40
CA GLU A 193 26.11 4.17 -3.32
C GLU A 193 25.41 4.31 -1.96
N PRO A 194 25.71 3.43 -0.98
CA PRO A 194 25.15 3.56 0.36
C PRO A 194 25.62 4.87 1.02
N PRO A 195 24.80 5.47 1.90
CA PRO A 195 25.16 6.70 2.58
C PRO A 195 26.35 6.47 3.54
N PRO A 196 27.20 7.50 3.78
CA PRO A 196 28.26 7.42 4.77
C PRO A 196 27.72 7.15 6.19
N LEU A 197 28.52 6.48 7.03
CA LEU A 197 28.14 6.17 8.42
C LEU A 197 27.80 7.41 9.25
N SER A 198 28.50 8.53 9.03
CA SER A 198 28.23 9.79 9.71
C SER A 198 26.84 10.34 9.40
N VAL A 199 26.39 10.21 8.15
CA VAL A 199 25.06 10.64 7.71
C VAL A 199 23.98 9.75 8.33
N LEU A 200 24.17 8.44 8.34
CA LEU A 200 23.26 7.52 9.01
C LEU A 200 23.14 7.82 10.51
N GLN A 201 24.26 8.12 11.17
CA GLN A 201 24.25 8.47 12.59
C GLN A 201 23.51 9.78 12.85
N ALA A 202 23.67 10.78 11.97
CA ALA A 202 22.95 12.05 12.06
C ALA A 202 21.43 11.84 11.89
N GLU A 203 21.00 11.05 10.90
CA GLU A 203 19.60 10.71 10.67
C GLU A 203 18.98 10.00 11.89
N ILE A 204 19.69 9.01 12.45
CA ILE A 204 19.24 8.30 13.67
C ILE A 204 19.07 9.27 14.83
N ASN A 205 20.01 10.21 15.01
CA ASN A 205 19.93 11.19 16.09
C ASN A 205 18.77 12.17 15.88
N TYR A 206 18.51 12.57 14.64
CA TYR A 206 17.36 13.41 14.28
C TYR A 206 16.03 12.71 14.54
N GLU A 207 15.87 11.47 14.08
CA GLU A 207 14.65 10.69 14.35
C GLU A 207 14.41 10.47 15.85
N LYS A 208 15.48 10.25 16.63
CA LYS A 208 15.39 10.15 18.09
C LYS A 208 14.86 11.44 18.72
N SER A 209 15.32 12.61 18.28
CA SER A 209 14.84 13.88 18.81
C SER A 209 13.38 14.15 18.42
N LEU A 210 12.97 13.78 17.21
CA LEU A 210 11.56 13.85 16.80
C LEU A 210 10.68 12.95 17.67
N VAL A 211 11.10 11.72 17.94
CA VAL A 211 10.37 10.80 18.82
C VAL A 211 10.22 11.39 20.21
N GLU A 212 11.27 11.99 20.78
CA GLU A 212 11.21 12.65 22.08
C GLU A 212 10.22 13.82 22.09
N ILE A 213 10.24 14.67 21.05
CA ILE A 213 9.27 15.77 20.87
C ILE A 213 7.84 15.21 20.80
N HIS A 214 7.61 14.16 20.02
CA HIS A 214 6.29 13.53 19.91
C HIS A 214 5.82 12.90 21.21
N GLN A 215 6.71 12.30 22.00
CA GLN A 215 6.41 11.77 23.32
C GLN A 215 5.99 12.89 24.28
N ASN A 216 6.70 14.01 24.28
CA ASN A 216 6.35 15.18 25.10
C ASN A 216 4.98 15.76 24.70
N ASN A 217 4.75 15.95 23.40
CA ASN A 217 3.46 16.44 22.91
C ASN A 217 2.31 15.49 23.28
N LYS A 218 2.53 14.17 23.20
CA LYS A 218 1.56 13.17 23.65
C LYS A 218 1.26 13.30 25.14
N ALA A 219 2.27 13.51 25.99
CA ALA A 219 2.08 13.66 27.43
C ALA A 219 1.21 14.88 27.75
N VAL A 220 1.50 16.03 27.15
CA VAL A 220 0.70 17.27 27.29
C VAL A 220 -0.75 17.05 26.85
N LEU A 221 -0.97 16.41 25.70
CA LEU A 221 -2.32 16.13 25.22
C LEU A 221 -3.09 15.15 26.12
N THR A 222 -2.37 14.24 26.80
CA THR A 222 -2.99 13.29 27.73
C THR A 222 -3.45 13.99 29.00
N GLU A 223 -2.63 14.89 29.55
CA GLU A 223 -2.99 15.72 30.71
C GLU A 223 -4.22 16.60 30.43
N GLN A 224 -4.24 17.28 29.28
CA GLN A 224 -5.40 18.09 28.86
C GLN A 224 -6.69 17.26 28.72
N LEU A 225 -6.58 16.01 28.26
CA LEU A 225 -7.72 15.10 28.15
C LEU A 225 -8.24 14.72 29.54
N GLU A 226 -7.36 14.44 30.49
CA GLU A 226 -7.72 14.10 31.87
C GLU A 226 -8.42 15.26 32.58
N GLU A 227 -7.93 16.49 32.42
CA GLU A 227 -8.56 17.70 32.95
C GLU A 227 -9.98 17.89 32.40
N SER A 228 -10.18 17.72 31.09
CA SER A 228 -11.49 17.87 30.44
C SER A 228 -12.55 16.84 30.85
N GLN A 229 -12.14 15.74 31.49
CA GLN A 229 -13.04 14.69 31.98
C GLN A 229 -13.48 14.92 33.44
N HIS A 230 -12.84 15.84 34.16
CA HIS A 230 -13.16 16.19 35.54
C HIS A 230 -14.03 17.45 35.67
N ASP A 231 -14.28 18.16 34.56
CA ASP A 231 -15.26 19.25 34.41
C ASP A 231 -16.62 18.73 33.89
#